data_AF-A0ABD3ZRW9-F1
#
_entry.id   AF-A0ABD3ZRW9-F1
#
_cell.length_a   1.000
_cell.length_b   1.000
_cell.length_c   1.000
_cell.angle_alpha   90.00
_cell.angle_beta   90.00
_cell.angle_gamma   90.00
#
_symmetry.space_group_name_H-M   'P 1'
#
loop_
_entity.id
_entity.type
_entity.pdbx_description
1 polymer ?
#
loop_
_entity_poly.entity_id
_entity_poly.type
_entity_poly.pdbx_seq_one_letter_code
_entity_poly.pdbx_strand_id
1 'polypeptide(L)' 'MEKLRTSTDIFVLLALGYMLFVRQHVAASPLKTTLDICIIVLFAVSIVEKSISLYQKYREKRG' A
#
# COMPACT_ATOMS: atom_id res chain seq x y z
N MET A 1 -8.84 13.24 -9.55
CA MET A 1 -7.81 12.79 -8.57
C MET A 1 -8.40 12.33 -7.23
N GLU A 2 -9.61 12.74 -6.83
CA GLU A 2 -10.21 12.35 -5.55
C GLU A 2 -10.48 10.84 -5.40
N LYS A 3 -11.05 10.20 -6.43
CA LYS A 3 -11.36 8.76 -6.40
C LYS A 3 -10.14 7.85 -6.19
N LEU A 4 -8.99 8.21 -6.76
CA LEU A 4 -7.75 7.42 -6.59
C LEU A 4 -7.25 7.47 -5.15
N ARG A 5 -7.36 8.64 -4.51
CA ARG A 5 -6.93 8.85 -3.12
C ARG A 5 -7.76 8.00 -2.17
N THR A 6 -9.07 7.95 -2.37
CA THR A 6 -9.99 7.11 -1.59
C THR A 6 -9.67 5.62 -1.74
N SER A 7 -9.33 5.16 -2.95
CA SER A 7 -8.91 3.76 -3.17
C SER A 7 -7.62 3.43 -2.45
N THR A 8 -6.61 4.31 -2.48
CA THR A 8 -5.36 4.10 -1.76
C THR A 8 -5.57 4.10 -0.24
N ASP A 9 -6.40 5.00 0.29
CA ASP A 9 -6.74 5.05 1.72
C ASP A 9 -7.50 3.79 2.18
N ILE A 10 -8.45 3.29 1.38
CA ILE A 10 -9.15 2.02 1.68
C ILE A 10 -8.19 0.84 1.67
N PHE A 11 -7.25 0.79 0.71
CA PHE A 11 -6.23 -0.27 0.65
C PHE A 11 -5.32 -0.26 1.87
N VAL A 12 -4.91 0.93 2.32
CA VAL A 12 -4.10 1.10 3.55
C VAL A 12 -4.90 0.66 4.77
N LEU A 13 -6.19 1.01 4.87
CA LEU A 13 -7.06 0.55 5.95
C LEU A 13 -7.22 -0.97 5.97
N LEU A 14 -7.40 -1.58 4.79
CA LEU A 14 -7.50 -3.04 4.65
C LEU A 14 -6.19 -3.73 5.05
N ALA A 15 -5.04 -3.18 4.65
CA ALA A 15 -3.73 -3.70 5.02
C ALA A 15 -3.48 -3.59 6.53
N LEU A 16 -3.86 -2.48 7.15
CA LEU A 16 -3.79 -2.29 8.60
C LEU A 16 -4.71 -3.24 9.36
N GLY A 17 -5.95 -3.41 8.91
CA GLY A 17 -6.90 -4.37 9.48
C GLY A 17 -6.39 -5.80 9.36
N TYR A 18 -5.80 -6.16 8.22
CA TYR A 18 -5.17 -7.45 8.02
C TYR A 18 -3.98 -7.68 8.96
N MET A 19 -3.08 -6.71 9.09
CA MET A 19 -1.91 -6.81 9.98
C MET A 19 -2.30 -6.88 11.47
N LEU A 20 -3.36 -6.20 11.89
CA LEU A 20 -3.76 -6.15 13.31
C LEU A 20 -4.61 -7.37 13.70
N PHE A 21 -5.57 -7.78 12.88
CA PHE A 21 -6.49 -8.86 13.23
C PHE A 21 -6.05 -10.23 12.71
N VAL A 22 -5.64 -10.32 11.44
CA VAL A 22 -5.42 -11.61 10.77
C VAL A 22 -3.99 -12.12 10.99
N ARG A 23 -3.01 -11.22 11.00
CA ARG A 23 -1.61 -11.61 11.19
C ARG A 23 -1.33 -12.22 12.57
N GLN A 24 -1.97 -11.73 13.62
CA GLN A 24 -1.74 -12.20 14.99
C GLN A 24 -2.54 -13.45 15.36
N HIS A 25 -3.79 -13.58 14.89
CA HIS A 25 -4.67 -14.68 15.31
C HIS A 25 -4.67 -15.92 14.40
N VAL A 26 -4.12 -15.84 13.18
CA VAL A 26 -4.13 -16.96 12.22
C VAL A 26 -2.74 -17.59 12.12
N ALA A 27 -2.66 -18.90 12.35
CA ALA A 27 -1.45 -19.71 12.15
C ALA A 27 -0.88 -19.49 10.73
N ALA A 28 0.44 -19.63 10.58
CA ALA A 28 1.12 -19.40 9.31
C ALA A 28 0.71 -20.47 8.27
N SER A 29 -0.37 -20.19 7.55
CA SER A 29 -0.83 -20.98 6.41
C SER A 29 -0.25 -20.44 5.11
N PRO A 30 -0.02 -21.27 4.07
CA PRO A 30 0.54 -20.84 2.78
C PRO A 30 -0.25 -19.67 2.16
N LEU A 31 -1.58 -19.66 2.31
CA LEU A 31 -2.45 -18.61 1.83
C LEU A 31 -2.17 -17.25 2.52
N LYS A 32 -1.86 -17.26 3.82
CA LYS A 32 -1.52 -16.08 4.61
C LYS A 32 -0.19 -15.49 4.16
N THR A 33 0.81 -16.35 3.97
CA THR A 33 2.13 -15.95 3.47
C THR A 33 2.05 -15.31 2.08
N THR A 34 1.26 -15.90 1.18
CA THR A 34 1.03 -15.30 -0.15
C THR A 34 0.34 -13.94 -0.05
N LEU A 35 -0.65 -13.80 0.83
CA LEU A 35 -1.33 -12.52 1.03
C LEU A 35 -0.39 -11.45 1.62
N ASP A 36 0.42 -11.81 2.61
CA ASP A 36 1.46 -10.95 3.20
C ASP A 36 2.43 -10.45 2.12
N ILE A 37 2.91 -11.35 1.24
CA ILE A 37 3.81 -10.99 0.13
C ILE A 37 3.10 -10.05 -0.86
N CYS A 38 1.86 -10.34 -1.24
CA CYS A 38 1.08 -9.47 -2.13
C CYS A 38 0.90 -8.07 -1.55
N ILE A 39 0.61 -7.96 -0.25
CA ILE A 39 0.47 -6.67 0.44
C ILE A 39 1.80 -5.91 0.44
N ILE A 40 2.92 -6.58 0.72
CA ILE A 40 4.26 -5.96 0.68
C ILE A 40 4.59 -5.42 -0.71
N VAL A 41 4.30 -6.19 -1.77
CA VAL A 41 4.55 -5.76 -3.16
C VAL A 41 3.67 -4.55 -3.51
N LEU A 42 2.37 -4.59 -3.18
CA LEU A 42 1.46 -3.45 -3.42
C LEU A 42 1.89 -2.19 -2.67
N PHE A 43 2.41 -2.36 -1.45
CA PHE A 43 2.92 -1.25 -0.66
C PHE A 43 4.18 -0.65 -1.27
N ALA A 44 5.12 -1.49 -1.73
CA ALA A 44 6.32 -1.04 -2.43
C ALA A 44 6.00 -0.26 -3.71
N VAL A 45 5.05 -0.75 -4.52
CA VAL A 45 4.59 -0.04 -5.73
C VAL A 45 3.96 1.30 -5.37
N SER A 46 3.11 1.34 -4.33
CA SER A 46 2.48 2.58 -3.86
C SER A 46 3.51 3.63 -3.41
N ILE A 47 4.59 3.20 -2.75
CA ILE A 47 5.70 4.10 -2.38
C ILE A 47 6.36 4.66 -3.64
N VAL A 48 6.71 3.81 -4.61
CA VAL A 48 7.37 4.22 -5.85
C VAL A 48 6.50 5.22 -6.62
N GLU A 49 5.22 4.94 -6.81
CA GLU A 49 4.28 5.87 -7.48
C GLU A 49 4.23 7.23 -6.78
N LYS A 50 4.14 7.23 -5.44
CA LYS A 50 4.06 8.45 -4.67
C LYS A 50 5.38 9.23 -4.70
N SER A 51 6.53 8.55 -4.69
CA SER A 51 7.85 9.15 -4.86
C SER A 51 8.01 9.78 -6.25
N ILE A 52 7.58 9.10 -7.32
CA ILE A 52 7.60 9.65 -8.69
C ILE A 52 6.68 10.87 -8.79
N SER A 53 5.46 10.80 -8.25
CA SER A 53 4.52 11.93 -8.22
C SER A 53 5.10 13.13 -7.46
N LEU A 54 5.75 12.88 -6.32
CA LEU A 54 6.45 13.93 -5.58
C LEU A 54 7.59 14.53 -6.40
N TYR A 55 8.40 13.70 -7.04
CA TYR A 55 9.53 14.13 -7.85
C TYR A 55 9.07 15.01 -9.03
N GLN A 56 8.02 14.59 -9.75
CA GLN A 56 7.41 15.39 -10.82
C GLN A 56 6.90 16.74 -10.31
N LYS A 57 6.21 16.75 -9.17
CA LYS A 57 5.70 17.98 -8.55
C LYS A 57 6.81 18.92 -8.09
N TYR A 58 7.94 18.38 -7.64
CA TYR A 58 9.14 19.16 -7.30
C TYR A 58 9.85 19.71 -8.53
N ARG A 59 9.88 18.96 -9.63
CA ARG A 59 10.43 19.40 -10.92
C ARG A 59 9.60 20.54 -11.51
N GLU A 60 8.26 20.42 -11.52
CA GLU A 60 7.34 21.47 -11.97
C GLU A 60 7.45 22.76 -11.14
N LYS A 61 7.80 22.69 -9.86
CA LYS A 61 7.99 23.87 -9.01
C LYS A 61 9.34 24.58 -9.19
N ARG A 62 10.31 23.96 -9.87
CA ARG A 62 11.65 24.53 -10.12
C ARG A 62 11.85 24.98 -11.57
N GLY A 63 10.86 24.78 -12.44
CA GLY A 63 10.80 25.30 -13.81
C GLY A 63 9.88 26.49 -13.90
#